data_AF-A0A6S6XUI4-F1
#
_entry.id   AF-A0A6S6XUI4-F1
#
_cell.length_a   1.000
_cell.length_b   1.000
_cell.length_c   1.000
_cell.angle_alpha   90.00
_cell.angle_beta   90.00
_cell.angle_gamma   90.00
#
_symmetry.space_group_name_H-M   'P 1'
#
loop_
_entity.id
_entity.type
_entity.pdbx_description
1 polymer ?
#
loop_
_entity_poly.entity_id
_entity_poly.type
_entity_poly.pdbx_seq_one_letter_code
_entity_poly.pdbx_strand_id
1 'polypeptide(L)'
;MGLFSIFSRRAKHGMPGRGRVTVMYVMASEPLAPDHARELHDRIAAAAPESFEVYSPSSFFAYFTGTAEGEHLAQDLAQQLRQYALERSIHPFGIGIRPGQCMGSFASHGRLSARLTNETLDDVINAAIKDAAVQRP
;
A
#
# COMPACT_ATOMS: atom_id res chain seq x y z
N MET A 1 17.05 -5.65 29.65
CA MET A 1 17.18 -4.34 28.98
C MET A 1 18.31 -4.46 27.96
N GLY A 2 18.05 -4.15 26.69
CA GLY A 2 18.99 -4.27 25.56
C GLY A 2 18.47 -5.25 24.50
N LEU A 3 17.67 -4.76 23.55
CA LEU A 3 18.09 -4.35 22.19
C LEU A 3 18.36 -5.56 21.30
N PHE A 4 17.57 -5.75 20.25
CA PHE A 4 18.03 -5.78 18.85
C PHE A 4 16.80 -5.82 17.93
N SER A 5 16.55 -4.67 17.30
CA SER A 5 15.63 -4.50 16.19
C SER A 5 15.97 -5.48 15.07
N ILE A 6 15.03 -6.38 14.76
CA ILE A 6 15.11 -7.21 13.55
C ILE A 6 14.75 -6.31 12.38
N PHE A 7 15.74 -5.57 11.90
CA PHE A 7 15.69 -4.96 10.57
C PHE A 7 15.65 -6.10 9.56
N SER A 8 14.51 -6.29 8.92
CA SER A 8 14.37 -7.06 7.68
C SER A 8 15.24 -6.42 6.60
N ARG A 9 16.53 -6.76 6.57
CA ARG A 9 17.38 -6.59 5.38
C ARG A 9 16.91 -7.59 4.35
N ARG A 10 16.00 -7.17 3.46
CA ARG A 10 15.75 -7.91 2.21
C ARG A 10 16.44 -7.20 1.05
N ALA A 11 17.44 -7.93 0.55
CA ALA A 11 18.12 -7.85 -0.74
C ALA A 11 18.28 -6.48 -1.43
N LYS A 12 19.53 -6.03 -1.49
CA LYS A 12 20.06 -5.21 -2.59
C LYS A 12 19.95 -6.00 -3.91
N HIS A 13 18.84 -5.88 -4.64
CA HIS A 13 18.81 -6.19 -6.07
C HIS A 13 18.89 -4.87 -6.85
N GLY A 14 19.76 -4.87 -7.87
CA GLY A 14 20.36 -3.67 -8.46
C GLY A 14 19.38 -2.68 -9.07
N MET A 15 19.74 -1.40 -9.03
CA MET A 15 19.19 -0.44 -9.98
C MET A 15 19.91 -0.61 -11.32
N PRO A 16 19.18 -0.50 -12.43
CA PRO A 16 19.33 0.75 -13.16
C PRO A 16 18.00 1.29 -13.72
N GLY A 17 17.64 2.52 -13.32
CA GLY A 17 16.85 3.44 -14.13
C GLY A 17 15.35 3.14 -14.34
N ARG A 18 14.49 4.11 -13.99
CA ARG A 18 13.14 4.30 -14.57
C ARG A 18 12.18 3.08 -14.44
N GLY A 19 12.04 2.51 -13.25
CA GLY A 19 11.14 1.39 -13.02
C GLY A 19 9.67 1.80 -12.99
N ARG A 20 8.84 1.17 -13.82
CA ARG A 20 7.39 1.17 -13.63
C ARG A 20 7.09 0.59 -12.24
N VAL A 21 6.08 1.11 -11.58
CA VAL A 21 5.59 0.64 -10.27
C VAL A 21 4.09 0.47 -10.31
N THR A 22 3.57 -0.34 -9.41
CA THR A 22 2.14 -0.43 -9.11
C THR A 22 1.88 0.28 -7.80
N VAL A 23 1.10 1.35 -7.85
CA VAL A 23 0.74 2.17 -6.69
C VAL A 23 -0.59 1.66 -6.15
N MET A 24 -0.62 1.30 -4.87
CA MET A 24 -1.83 0.91 -4.16
C MET A 24 -2.11 1.92 -3.04
N TYR A 25 -3.34 2.41 -2.97
CA TYR A 25 -3.87 3.16 -1.84
C TYR A 25 -4.95 2.34 -1.15
N VAL A 26 -4.89 2.25 0.17
CA VAL A 26 -5.87 1.58 1.02
C VAL A 26 -6.41 2.60 2.00
N MET A 27 -7.72 2.61 2.21
CA MET A 27 -8.36 3.48 3.19
C MET A 27 -9.49 2.80 3.95
N ALA A 28 -9.61 3.17 5.22
CA ALA A 28 -10.80 3.03 6.06
C ALA A 28 -11.31 4.44 6.42
N SER A 29 -12.63 4.65 6.42
CA SER A 29 -13.21 5.98 6.68
C SER A 29 -13.26 6.38 8.16
N GLU A 30 -13.23 5.40 9.06
CA GLU A 30 -13.20 5.64 10.50
C GLU A 30 -11.79 5.44 11.06
N PRO A 31 -11.42 6.13 12.15
CA PRO A 31 -10.21 5.82 12.89
C PRO A 31 -10.20 4.34 13.25
N LEU A 32 -9.27 3.59 12.65
CA LEU A 32 -9.13 2.18 12.96
C LEU A 32 -8.78 2.03 14.45
N ALA A 33 -9.39 1.04 15.11
CA ALA A 33 -8.91 0.61 16.41
C ALA A 33 -7.40 0.30 16.31
N PRO A 34 -6.58 0.64 17.32
CA PRO A 34 -5.12 0.50 17.23
C PRO A 34 -4.65 -0.90 16.80
N ASP A 35 -5.35 -1.94 17.26
CA ASP A 35 -5.04 -3.33 16.89
C ASP A 35 -5.34 -3.61 15.41
N HIS A 36 -6.44 -3.09 14.87
CA HIS A 36 -6.79 -3.23 13.46
C HIS A 36 -5.83 -2.43 12.56
N ALA A 37 -5.46 -1.22 12.98
CA ALA A 37 -4.47 -0.41 12.26
C ALA A 37 -3.12 -1.13 12.18
N ARG A 38 -2.69 -1.74 13.30
CA ARG A 38 -1.46 -2.53 13.37
C ARG A 38 -1.55 -3.79 12.51
N GLU A 39 -2.65 -4.53 12.57
CA GLU A 39 -2.80 -5.76 11.79
C GLU A 39 -2.83 -5.48 10.28
N LEU A 40 -3.51 -4.40 9.85
CA LEU A 40 -3.48 -3.94 8.46
C LEU A 40 -2.06 -3.53 8.03
N HIS A 41 -1.36 -2.77 8.87
CA HIS A 41 0.03 -2.40 8.64
C HIS A 41 0.92 -3.65 8.47
N ASP A 42 0.82 -4.63 9.37
CA ASP A 42 1.65 -5.84 9.37
C ASP A 42 1.35 -6.72 8.15
N ARG A 43 0.09 -6.81 7.71
CA ARG A 43 -0.30 -7.50 6.46
C ARG A 43 0.30 -6.83 5.22
N ILE A 44 0.22 -5.51 5.13
CA ILE A 44 0.83 -4.75 4.02
C ILE A 44 2.35 -4.94 4.02
N ALA A 45 2.99 -4.87 5.19
CA ALA A 45 4.43 -5.10 5.31
C ALA A 45 4.84 -6.54 4.94
N ALA A 46 4.02 -7.54 5.30
CA ALA A 46 4.27 -8.95 4.99
C ALA A 46 4.19 -9.26 3.49
N ALA A 47 3.39 -8.50 2.73
CA ALA A 47 3.36 -8.58 1.26
C ALA A 47 4.65 -8.06 0.60
N ALA A 48 5.60 -7.54 1.39
CA ALA A 48 6.92 -7.08 0.95
C ALA A 48 6.87 -6.10 -0.23
N PRO A 49 6.10 -4.99 -0.14
CA PRO A 49 6.16 -3.94 -1.15
C PRO A 49 7.57 -3.33 -1.21
N GLU A 50 7.90 -2.75 -2.37
CA GLU A 50 9.13 -1.98 -2.58
C GLU A 50 9.22 -0.78 -1.62
N SER A 51 8.08 -0.19 -1.30
CA SER A 51 7.94 0.85 -0.27
C SER A 51 6.53 0.87 0.27
N PHE A 52 6.38 1.30 1.51
CA PHE A 52 5.09 1.39 2.19
C PHE A 52 5.08 2.61 3.11
N GLU A 53 3.99 3.38 3.05
CA GLU A 53 3.80 4.62 3.77
C GLU A 53 2.42 4.68 4.44
N VAL A 54 2.41 5.17 5.67
CA VAL A 54 1.17 5.51 6.37
C VAL A 54 0.85 6.97 6.07
N TYR A 55 -0.28 7.23 5.39
CA TYR A 55 -0.75 8.57 5.09
C TYR A 55 -1.56 9.15 6.26
N SER A 56 -2.38 8.31 6.89
CA SER A 56 -3.11 8.60 8.13
C SER A 56 -3.28 7.30 8.93
N PRO A 57 -3.73 7.35 10.20
CA PRO A 57 -4.00 6.12 10.97
C PRO A 57 -4.95 5.13 10.30
N SER A 58 -5.74 5.59 9.32
CA SER A 58 -6.70 4.79 8.57
C SER A 58 -6.39 4.68 7.07
N SER A 59 -5.23 5.16 6.61
CA SER A 59 -4.89 5.10 5.19
C SER A 59 -3.41 4.96 4.87
N PHE A 60 -3.14 4.26 3.78
CA PHE A 60 -1.88 3.59 3.52
C PHE A 60 -1.56 3.64 2.02
N PHE A 61 -0.30 3.89 1.68
CA PHE A 61 0.24 3.76 0.32
C PHE A 61 1.28 2.65 0.26
N ALA A 62 1.09 1.69 -0.64
CA ALA A 62 2.08 0.66 -0.93
C ALA A 62 2.51 0.73 -2.39
N TYR A 63 3.79 0.49 -2.64
CA TYR A 63 4.40 0.51 -3.96
C TYR A 63 4.98 -0.87 -4.26
N PHE A 64 4.55 -1.46 -5.37
CA PHE A 64 5.07 -2.75 -5.85
C PHE A 64 5.85 -2.55 -7.15
N THR A 65 6.66 -3.53 -7.51
CA THR A 65 7.29 -3.53 -8.84
C THR A 65 6.23 -3.45 -9.93
N GLY A 66 6.45 -2.67 -10.98
CA GLY A 66 5.52 -2.56 -12.12
C GLY A 66 5.66 -3.71 -13.10
N THR A 67 6.00 -4.89 -12.59
CA THR A 67 6.04 -6.16 -13.32
C THR A 67 4.70 -6.87 -13.16
N ALA A 68 4.42 -7.88 -13.98
CA ALA A 68 3.21 -8.70 -13.81
C ALA A 68 3.13 -9.36 -12.42
N GLU A 69 4.28 -9.73 -11.85
CA GLU A 69 4.37 -10.27 -10.49
C GLU A 69 3.97 -9.23 -9.44
N GLY A 70 4.52 -8.01 -9.51
CA GLY A 70 4.17 -6.95 -8.57
C GLY A 70 2.72 -6.46 -8.71
N GLU A 71 2.16 -6.46 -9.93
CA GLU A 71 0.73 -6.25 -10.15
C GLU A 71 -0.12 -7.36 -9.50
N HIS A 72 0.29 -8.62 -9.66
CA HIS A 72 -0.39 -9.75 -9.04
C HIS A 72 -0.35 -9.69 -7.51
N LEU A 73 0.81 -9.38 -6.92
CA LEU A 73 0.96 -9.20 -5.47
C LEU A 73 0.07 -8.09 -4.93
N ALA A 74 -0.01 -6.95 -5.65
CA ALA A 74 -0.90 -5.85 -5.26
C ALA A 74 -2.38 -6.26 -5.28
N GLN A 75 -2.79 -7.06 -6.28
CA GLN A 75 -4.16 -7.56 -6.41
C GLN A 75 -4.50 -8.60 -5.34
N ASP A 76 -3.61 -9.56 -5.08
CA ASP A 76 -3.78 -10.57 -4.04
C ASP A 76 -3.89 -9.92 -2.66
N LEU A 77 -2.97 -9.01 -2.34
CA LEU A 77 -3.05 -8.22 -1.11
C LEU A 77 -4.38 -7.46 -1.02
N ALA A 78 -4.84 -6.84 -2.10
CA ALA A 78 -6.12 -6.13 -2.09
C ALA A 78 -7.31 -7.04 -1.80
N GLN A 79 -7.32 -8.28 -2.30
CA GLN A 79 -8.35 -9.27 -1.97
C GLN A 79 -8.29 -9.66 -0.50
N GLN A 80 -7.10 -9.95 0.03
CA GLN A 80 -6.90 -10.30 1.44
C GLN A 80 -7.35 -9.17 2.38
N LEU A 81 -7.01 -7.92 2.06
CA LEU A 81 -7.38 -6.76 2.86
C LEU A 81 -8.90 -6.51 2.84
N ARG A 82 -9.56 -6.71 1.69
CA ARG A 82 -11.02 -6.64 1.60
C ARG A 82 -11.70 -7.73 2.43
N GLN A 83 -11.21 -8.97 2.34
CA GLN A 83 -11.74 -10.06 3.15
C GLN A 83 -11.57 -9.78 4.65
N TYR A 84 -10.39 -9.30 5.06
CA TYR A 84 -10.16 -8.88 6.43
C TYR A 84 -11.12 -7.77 6.88
N ALA A 85 -11.33 -6.75 6.05
CA ALA A 85 -12.25 -5.66 6.36
C ALA A 85 -13.69 -6.18 6.52
N LEU A 86 -14.14 -7.10 5.68
CA LEU A 86 -15.45 -7.75 5.81
C LEU A 86 -15.58 -8.54 7.11
N GLU A 87 -14.61 -9.41 7.41
CA GLU A 87 -14.59 -10.24 8.63
C GLU A 87 -14.59 -9.41 9.92
N ARG A 88 -13.97 -8.23 9.87
CA ARG A 88 -13.89 -7.29 11.00
C ARG A 88 -14.97 -6.21 10.96
N SER A 89 -15.87 -6.23 9.98
CA SER A 89 -16.91 -5.21 9.77
C SER A 89 -16.35 -3.77 9.73
N ILE A 90 -15.18 -3.60 9.10
CA ILE A 90 -14.54 -2.31 8.89
C ILE A 90 -15.22 -1.66 7.68
N HIS A 91 -16.10 -0.68 7.91
CA HIS A 91 -16.79 0.03 6.84
C HIS A 91 -16.79 1.55 7.05
N PRO A 92 -16.79 2.33 5.95
CA PRO A 92 -16.35 1.94 4.60
C PRO A 92 -14.84 1.65 4.49
N PHE A 93 -14.50 0.62 3.71
CA PHE A 93 -13.12 0.21 3.38
C PHE A 93 -12.92 0.12 1.86
N GLY A 94 -11.84 0.70 1.33
CA GLY A 94 -11.63 0.75 -0.11
C GLY A 94 -10.18 0.75 -0.53
N ILE A 95 -9.94 0.26 -1.75
CA ILE A 95 -8.62 0.10 -2.32
C ILE A 95 -8.59 0.64 -3.75
N GLY A 96 -7.59 1.48 -4.05
CA GLY A 96 -7.28 1.97 -5.39
C GLY A 96 -5.91 1.46 -5.84
N ILE A 97 -5.82 0.79 -6.99
CA ILE A 97 -4.56 0.31 -7.58
C ILE A 97 -4.38 0.98 -8.94
N ARG A 98 -3.21 1.56 -9.21
CA ARG A 98 -2.86 2.21 -10.49
C ARG A 98 -1.40 2.02 -10.90
N PRO A 99 -1.11 2.00 -12.22
CA PRO A 99 0.25 2.01 -12.71
C PRO A 99 0.90 3.39 -12.49
N GLY A 100 2.17 3.39 -12.10
CA GLY A 100 2.98 4.58 -11.96
C GLY A 100 4.42 4.35 -12.41
N GLN A 101 5.23 5.37 -12.19
CA GLN A 101 6.64 5.40 -12.50
C GLN A 101 7.40 5.88 -11.27
N CYS A 102 8.39 5.09 -10.85
CA CYS A 102 9.28 5.48 -9.76
C CYS A 102 10.07 6.74 -10.17
N MET A 103 10.03 7.78 -9.33
CA MET A 103 10.68 9.07 -9.60
C MET A 103 12.16 9.12 -9.17
N GLY A 104 12.68 8.09 -8.51
CA GLY A 104 14.05 8.05 -8.01
C GLY A 104 14.12 7.80 -6.51
N SER A 105 15.35 7.59 -6.02
CA SER A 105 15.64 6.89 -4.78
C SER A 105 15.43 7.73 -3.52
N PHE A 106 14.77 7.12 -2.53
CA PHE A 106 14.84 7.37 -1.09
C PHE A 106 14.90 8.84 -0.68
N ALA A 107 13.74 9.47 -0.50
CA ALA A 107 13.64 10.72 0.25
C ALA A 107 14.14 10.48 1.67
N SER A 108 15.44 10.76 1.93
CA SER A 108 16.21 10.81 3.19
C SER A 108 16.02 9.68 4.24
N HIS A 109 15.06 8.77 4.10
CA HIS A 109 14.48 7.89 5.11
C HIS A 109 14.11 6.51 4.54
N GLY A 110 14.52 6.17 3.31
CA GLY A 110 14.21 4.85 2.73
C GLY A 110 12.84 4.72 2.06
N ARG A 111 12.21 5.84 1.68
CA ARG A 111 10.87 5.88 1.05
C ARG A 111 10.93 6.10 -0.47
N LEU A 112 10.21 5.29 -1.25
CA LEU A 112 10.06 5.48 -2.69
C LEU A 112 8.92 6.45 -2.99
N SER A 113 9.17 7.40 -3.91
CA SER A 113 8.13 8.24 -4.50
C SER A 113 7.82 7.76 -5.92
N ALA A 114 6.54 7.73 -6.25
CA ALA A 114 6.05 7.40 -7.58
C ALA A 114 5.20 8.53 -8.15
N ARG A 115 5.37 8.77 -9.45
CA ARG A 115 4.46 9.57 -10.27
C ARG A 115 3.53 8.64 -11.02
N LEU A 116 2.24 8.87 -10.94
CA LEU A 116 1.26 8.10 -11.69
C LEU A 116 1.36 8.42 -13.19
N THR A 117 1.12 7.41 -14.03
CA THR A 117 1.42 7.49 -15.46
C THR A 117 0.44 8.38 -16.22
N ASN A 118 -0.86 8.27 -15.91
CA ASN A 118 -1.95 8.96 -16.63
C ASN A 118 -2.95 9.65 -15.70
N GLU A 119 -2.67 9.64 -14.40
CA GLU A 119 -3.62 10.02 -13.34
C GLU A 119 -2.88 10.80 -12.25
N THR A 120 -3.63 11.40 -11.35
CA THR A 120 -3.16 12.10 -10.16
C THR A 120 -3.31 11.23 -8.92
N LEU A 121 -2.63 11.60 -7.84
CA LEU A 121 -2.78 10.89 -6.55
C LEU A 121 -4.25 10.91 -6.08
N ASP A 122 -4.92 12.03 -6.32
CA ASP A 122 -6.34 12.21 -6.02
C ASP A 122 -7.22 11.23 -6.79
N ASP A 123 -6.87 10.84 -8.01
CA ASP A 123 -7.62 9.83 -8.77
C ASP A 123 -7.53 8.44 -8.11
N VAL A 124 -6.37 8.08 -7.57
CA VAL A 124 -6.19 6.81 -6.84
C VAL A 124 -6.98 6.82 -5.54
N ILE A 125 -6.93 7.93 -4.81
CA ILE A 125 -7.69 8.12 -3.57
C ILE A 125 -9.19 8.08 -3.87
N ASN A 126 -9.65 8.81 -4.88
CA ASN A 126 -11.05 8.83 -5.32
C ASN A 126 -11.52 7.45 -5.79
N ALA A 127 -10.65 6.66 -6.43
CA ALA A 127 -10.97 5.28 -6.78
C ALA A 127 -11.18 4.41 -5.53
N ALA A 128 -10.34 4.55 -4.50
CA ALA A 128 -10.53 3.85 -3.22
C ALA A 128 -11.81 4.30 -2.49
N ILE A 129 -12.13 5.59 -2.49
CA ILE A 129 -13.39 6.11 -1.94
C ILE A 129 -14.59 5.51 -2.66
N LYS A 130 -14.55 5.46 -3.99
CA LYS A 130 -15.61 4.84 -4.81
C LYS A 130 -15.75 3.35 -4.53
N ASP A 131 -14.64 2.61 -4.44
CA ASP A 131 -14.62 1.20 -4.07
C ASP A 131 -15.27 0.99 -2.68
N ALA A 132 -14.92 1.84 -1.71
CA ALA A 132 -15.48 1.79 -0.37
C ALA A 132 -16.99 2.06 -0.34
N ALA A 133 -17.48 2.93 -1.22
CA ALA A 133 -18.90 3.24 -1.34
C ALA A 133 -19.71 2.09 -1.95
N VAL A 134 -19.09 1.22 -2.77
CA VAL A 134 -19.73 0.02 -3.34
C VAL A 134 -19.83 -1.09 -2.30
N GLN A 135 -18.86 -1.20 -1.39
CA GLN A 135 -18.81 -2.22 -0.32
C GLN A 135 -19.76 -1.92 0.86
N ARG A 136 -20.83 -1.15 0.65
CA ARG A 136 -21.85 -0.92 1.69
C ARG A 136 -22.65 -2.22 1.89
N PRO A 137 -22.93 -2.62 3.15
CA PRO A 137 -23.84 -3.72 3.44
C PRO A 137 -25.26 -3.43 2.94
#